data_AF-A0A952WQX2-F1
#
_entry.id   AF-A0A952WQX2-F1
#
_cell.length_a   1.000
_cell.length_b   1.000
_cell.length_c   1.000
_cell.angle_alpha   90.00
_cell.angle_beta   90.00
_cell.angle_gamma   90.00
#
_symmetry.space_group_name_H-M   'P 1'
#
loop_
_entity.id
_entity.type
_entity.pdbx_description
1 polymer ?
#
loop_
_entity_poly.entity_id
_entity_poly.type
_entity_poly.pdbx_seq_one_letter_code
_entity_poly.pdbx_strand_id
1 'polypeptide(L)'
;MNEQEFQSRLGDLINQIQKLPEGERGPLEKLACETAARHDKVKKTISDLQESLDYLRLSIKYLVFDLEATRRENQYLRKLLEKQGRPANDQNPDDAE
;
A
#
# COMPACT_ATOMS: atom_id res chain seq x y z
N MET A 1 22.52 3.51 -2.57
CA MET A 1 23.27 2.52 -3.36
C MET A 1 22.26 1.72 -4.15
N ASN A 2 22.36 1.74 -5.48
CA ASN A 2 21.42 1.01 -6.34
C ASN A 2 21.79 -0.50 -6.33
N GLU A 3 20.83 -1.38 -6.60
CA GLU A 3 21.04 -2.83 -6.68
C GLU A 3 22.21 -3.19 -7.60
N GLN A 4 22.28 -2.54 -8.76
CA GLN A 4 23.37 -2.75 -9.72
C GLN A 4 24.74 -2.41 -9.14
N GLU A 5 24.84 -1.35 -8.32
CA GLU A 5 26.10 -1.00 -7.67
C GLU A 5 26.48 -2.01 -6.59
N PHE A 6 25.49 -2.53 -5.83
CA PHE A 6 25.73 -3.56 -4.83
C PHE A 6 26.23 -4.86 -5.48
N GLN A 7 25.54 -5.34 -6.51
CA GLN A 7 25.92 -6.57 -7.23
C GLN A 7 27.29 -6.44 -7.89
N SER A 8 27.60 -5.28 -8.49
CA SER A 8 28.91 -5.03 -9.07
C SER A 8 30.02 -5.12 -8.01
N ARG A 9 29.85 -4.42 -6.87
CA ARG A 9 30.87 -4.43 -5.81
C ARG A 9 31.01 -5.77 -5.12
N LEU A 10 29.91 -6.52 -4.98
CA LEU A 10 29.92 -7.88 -4.44
C LEU A 10 30.65 -8.83 -5.39
N GLY A 11 30.41 -8.74 -6.70
CA GLY A 11 31.14 -9.49 -7.71
C GLY A 11 32.63 -9.18 -7.70
N ASP A 12 33.00 -7.90 -7.61
CA ASP A 12 34.39 -7.47 -7.48
C ASP A 12 35.06 -8.02 -6.22
N LEU A 13 34.34 -8.04 -5.10
CA LEU A 13 34.81 -8.60 -3.83
C LEU A 13 35.05 -10.11 -3.93
N ILE A 14 34.11 -10.86 -4.52
CA ILE A 14 34.26 -12.31 -4.74
C ILE A 14 35.47 -12.59 -5.65
N ASN A 15 35.63 -11.82 -6.73
CA ASN A 15 36.78 -11.93 -7.63
C ASN A 15 38.12 -11.63 -6.93
N GLN A 16 38.13 -10.74 -5.94
CA GLN A 16 39.31 -10.47 -5.12
C GLN A 16 39.60 -11.61 -4.13
N ILE A 17 38.56 -12.19 -3.52
CA ILE A 17 38.70 -13.34 -2.62
C ILE A 17 39.32 -14.54 -3.36
N GLN A 18 38.93 -14.78 -4.62
CA GLN A 18 39.51 -15.83 -5.45
C GLN A 18 41.01 -15.67 -5.76
N LYS A 19 41.58 -14.46 -5.60
CA LYS A 19 43.01 -14.18 -5.81
C LYS A 19 43.86 -14.43 -4.56
N LEU A 20 43.26 -14.60 -3.39
CA LEU A 20 43.97 -14.86 -2.12
C LEU A 20 44.53 -16.30 -2.07
N PRO A 21 45.52 -16.62 -1.21
CA PRO A 21 45.95 -18.00 -0.97
C PRO A 21 44.83 -18.87 -0.40
N GLU A 22 44.80 -20.17 -0.75
CA GLU A 22 43.70 -21.09 -0.40
C GLU A 22 43.36 -21.15 1.11
N GLY A 23 44.35 -20.93 1.98
CA GLY A 23 44.17 -20.95 3.43
C GLY A 23 43.27 -19.83 3.99
N GLU A 24 43.09 -18.73 3.27
CA GLU A 24 42.32 -17.55 3.74
C GLU A 24 40.97 -17.37 3.03
N ARG A 25 40.70 -18.14 1.96
CA ARG A 25 39.50 -18.00 1.12
C ARG A 25 38.21 -18.39 1.83
N GLY A 26 38.20 -19.55 2.49
CA GLY A 26 36.97 -20.18 3.00
C GLY A 26 36.11 -19.28 3.92
N PRO A 27 36.68 -18.61 4.94
CA PRO A 27 35.91 -17.72 5.81
C PRO A 27 35.36 -16.48 5.09
N LEU A 28 36.14 -15.89 4.19
CA LEU A 28 35.74 -14.68 3.44
C LEU A 28 34.65 -14.97 2.41
N GLU A 29 34.76 -16.11 1.72
CA GLU A 29 33.77 -16.55 0.75
C GLU A 29 32.42 -16.85 1.42
N LYS A 30 32.45 -17.48 2.60
CA LYS A 30 31.25 -17.65 3.45
C LYS A 30 30.62 -16.31 3.83
N LEU A 31 31.42 -15.36 4.31
CA LEU A 31 30.92 -14.06 4.73
C LEU A 31 30.29 -13.27 3.56
N ALA A 32 30.89 -13.35 2.37
CA ALA A 32 30.36 -12.74 1.16
C ALA A 32 29.02 -13.36 0.76
N CYS A 33 28.92 -14.70 0.76
CA CYS A 33 27.67 -15.42 0.49
C CYS A 33 26.57 -15.10 1.52
N GLU A 34 26.91 -15.06 2.81
CA GLU A 34 25.96 -14.70 3.87
C GLU A 34 25.44 -13.26 3.71
N THR A 35 26.32 -12.33 3.32
CA THR A 35 25.96 -10.93 3.07
C THR A 35 25.01 -10.81 1.87
N ALA A 36 25.29 -11.54 0.79
CA ALA A 36 24.43 -11.60 -0.39
C ALA A 36 23.03 -12.13 -0.02
N ALA A 37 22.98 -13.27 0.69
CA ALA A 37 21.73 -13.89 1.11
C ALA A 37 20.91 -12.99 2.05
N ARG A 38 21.57 -12.26 2.97
CA ARG A 38 20.90 -11.25 3.81
C ARG A 38 20.32 -10.11 2.98
N HIS A 39 21.09 -9.60 2.02
CA HIS A 39 20.63 -8.53 1.15
C HIS A 39 19.39 -8.94 0.35
N ASP A 40 19.40 -10.15 -0.23
CA ASP A 40 18.25 -10.69 -0.97
C ASP A 40 17.01 -10.85 -0.08
N LYS A 41 17.20 -11.30 1.17
CA LYS A 41 16.09 -11.42 2.14
C LYS A 41 15.49 -10.07 2.49
N VAL A 42 16.33 -9.06 2.73
CA VAL A 42 15.87 -7.69 3.00
C VAL A 42 15.10 -7.14 1.80
N LYS A 43 15.62 -7.31 0.59
CA LYS A 43 14.97 -6.89 -0.65
C LYS A 43 13.59 -7.53 -0.82
N LYS A 44 13.49 -8.85 -0.61
CA LYS A 44 12.22 -9.56 -0.66
C LYS A 44 11.23 -8.99 0.35
N THR A 45 11.66 -8.78 1.59
CA THR A 45 10.82 -8.22 2.66
C THR A 45 10.31 -6.82 2.30
N ILE A 46 11.15 -5.98 1.69
CA ILE A 46 10.74 -4.63 1.22
C ILE A 46 9.72 -4.74 0.09
N SER A 47 9.91 -5.66 -0.86
CA SER A 47 8.94 -5.91 -1.94
C SER A 47 7.59 -6.34 -1.38
N ASP A 48 7.58 -7.31 -0.48
CA ASP A 48 6.35 -7.82 0.16
C ASP A 48 5.62 -6.70 0.95
N LEU A 49 6.38 -5.82 1.61
CA LEU A 49 5.82 -4.64 2.29
C LEU A 49 5.23 -3.63 1.31
N GLN A 50 5.88 -3.39 0.17
CA GLN A 50 5.38 -2.49 -0.86
C GLN A 50 4.06 -3.02 -1.44
N GLU A 51 3.98 -4.31 -1.76
CA GLU A 51 2.75 -4.95 -2.22
C GLU A 51 1.62 -4.84 -1.18
N SER A 52 1.96 -5.05 0.09
CA SER A 52 1.00 -4.90 1.20
C SER A 52 0.48 -3.47 1.33
N LEU A 53 1.34 -2.47 1.16
CA LEU A 53 0.96 -1.05 1.17
C LEU A 53 0.09 -0.67 -0.03
N ASP A 54 0.39 -1.21 -1.20
CA ASP A 54 -0.42 -0.99 -2.41
C ASP A 54 -1.80 -1.61 -2.26
N TYR A 55 -1.88 -2.83 -1.70
CA TYR A 55 -3.15 -3.46 -1.35
C TYR A 55 -3.95 -2.65 -0.32
N LEU A 56 -3.28 -2.18 0.74
CA LEU A 56 -3.91 -1.33 1.76
C LEU A 56 -4.43 -0.03 1.14
N ARG A 57 -3.63 0.61 0.28
CA ARG A 57 -4.02 1.83 -0.42
C ARG A 57 -5.25 1.62 -1.29
N LEU A 58 -5.34 0.50 -2.00
CA LEU A 58 -6.51 0.14 -2.78
C LEU A 58 -7.74 -0.11 -1.89
N SER A 59 -7.54 -0.83 -0.79
CA SER A 59 -8.59 -1.12 0.20
C SER A 59 -9.18 0.16 0.79
N ILE A 60 -8.34 1.15 1.12
CA ILE A 60 -8.78 2.46 1.59
C ILE A 60 -9.58 3.21 0.53
N LYS A 61 -9.17 3.16 -0.75
CA LYS A 61 -9.94 3.79 -1.84
C LYS A 61 -11.36 3.21 -1.94
N TYR A 62 -11.51 1.89 -1.83
CA TYR A 62 -12.82 1.25 -1.83
C TYR A 62 -13.64 1.63 -0.59
N LEU A 63 -13.03 1.61 0.60
CA LEU A 63 -13.74 1.98 1.82
C LEU A 63 -14.27 3.42 1.78
N VAL A 64 -13.45 4.36 1.28
CA VAL A 64 -13.86 5.77 1.13
C VAL A 64 -14.96 5.91 0.08
N PHE A 65 -14.88 5.15 -1.02
CA PHE A 65 -15.91 5.16 -2.06
C PHE A 65 -17.25 4.66 -1.52
N ASP A 66 -17.26 3.53 -0.81
CA ASP A 66 -18.46 2.94 -0.21
C ASP A 66 -19.06 3.85 0.87
N LEU A 67 -18.20 4.51 1.66
CA LEU A 67 -18.63 5.50 2.66
C LEU A 67 -19.33 6.68 2.00
N GLU A 68 -18.79 7.21 0.90
CA GLU A 68 -19.43 8.31 0.18
C GLU A 68 -20.75 7.88 -0.49
N ALA A 69 -20.83 6.65 -1.02
CA ALA A 69 -22.06 6.10 -1.57
C ALA A 69 -23.16 6.00 -0.51
N THR A 70 -22.85 5.42 0.66
CA THR A 70 -23.80 5.30 1.78
C THR A 70 -24.18 6.66 2.36
N ARG A 71 -23.25 7.63 2.41
CA ARG A 71 -23.55 9.01 2.83
C ARG A 71 -24.56 9.69 1.89
N ARG A 72 -24.37 9.55 0.58
CA ARG A 72 -25.29 10.10 -0.43
C ARG A 72 -26.66 9.45 -0.38
N GLU A 73 -26.70 8.13 -0.23
CA GLU A 73 -27.94 7.38 -0.08
C GLU A 73 -28.71 7.83 1.17
N ASN A 74 -28.05 7.96 2.32
CA ASN A 74 -28.68 8.44 3.55
C ASN A 74 -29.27 9.84 3.38
N GLN A 75 -28.54 10.76 2.74
CA GLN A 75 -29.04 12.11 2.43
C GLN A 75 -30.27 12.07 1.52
N TYR A 76 -30.27 11.21 0.49
CA TYR A 76 -31.40 11.05 -0.41
C TYR A 76 -32.64 10.52 0.33
N LEU A 77 -32.47 9.50 1.17
CA LEU A 77 -33.56 8.93 1.97
C LEU A 77 -34.15 9.95 2.95
N ARG A 78 -33.31 10.75 3.63
CA ARG A 78 -33.77 11.84 4.52
C ARG A 78 -34.63 12.87 3.78
N LYS A 79 -34.19 13.31 2.60
CA LYS A 79 -34.97 14.23 1.76
C LYS A 79 -36.32 13.64 1.33
N LEU A 80 -36.39 12.32 1.10
CA LEU A 80 -37.65 11.65 0.75
C LEU A 80 -38.61 11.63 1.95
N LEU A 81 -38.11 11.36 3.15
CA LEU A 81 -38.88 11.39 4.40
C LEU A 81 -39.38 12.79 4.73
N GLU A 82 -38.56 13.83 4.56
CA GLU A 82 -38.97 15.23 4.74
C GLU A 82 -40.11 15.63 3.80
N LYS A 83 -40.09 15.15 2.55
CA LYS A 83 -41.17 15.38 1.58
C LYS A 83 -42.46 14.65 1.96
N GLN A 84 -42.37 13.44 2.51
CA GLN A 84 -43.54 12.68 2.95
C GLN A 84 -44.11 13.18 4.29
N GLY A 85 -43.26 13.70 5.18
CA GLY A 85 -43.62 14.20 6.51
C GLY A 85 -44.18 15.63 6.52
N ARG A 86 -44.30 16.30 5.36
CA ARG A 86 -45.03 17.57 5.22
C ARG A 86 -46.48 17.23 4.88
N PRO A 87 -47.41 17.16 5.86
CA PRO A 87 -48.82 16.97 5.54
C PRO A 87 -49.31 18.18 4.74
N ALA A 88 -50.26 17.93 3.85
CA ALA A 88 -50.96 18.92 3.03
C ALA A 88 -51.83 19.86 3.90
N ASN A 89 -51.23 20.62 4.80
CA ASN A 89 -51.94 21.50 5.74
C ASN A 89 -51.69 22.99 5.48
N ASP A 90 -51.42 23.35 4.22
CA ASP A 90 -51.22 24.75 3.80
C ASP A 90 -52.14 25.10 2.62
N GLN A 91 -53.40 24.64 2.68
CA GLN A 91 -54.51 25.21 1.93
C GLN A 91 -55.47 25.84 2.95
N ASN A 92 -55.10 27.04 3.42
CA ASN A 92 -56.04 27.90 4.12
C ASN A 92 -57.08 28.39 3.09
N PRO A 93 -58.39 28.21 3.31
CA PRO A 93 -59.43 28.65 2.39
C PRO A 93 -59.89 30.10 2.68
N ASP A 94 -58.98 30.99 3.07
CA ASP A 94 -59.32 32.36 3.52
C ASP A 94 -59.25 33.43 2.41
N ASP A 95 -59.12 33.03 1.14
CA ASP A 95 -59.18 33.95 -0.02
C ASP A 95 -60.53 33.90 -0.76
N ALA A 96 -61.62 33.59 -0.05
CA ALA A 96 -62.98 33.64 -0.60
C ALA A 96 -63.97 34.32 0.36
N GLU A 97 -63.87 35.66 0.46
CA GLU A 97 -64.94 36.67 0.34
C GLU A 97 -64.51 38.04 0.89
#